data_AF-A0A2T2TF95-F1
#
_entry.id   AF-A0A2T2TF95-F1
#
_cell.length_a   1.000
_cell.length_b   1.000
_cell.length_c   1.000
_cell.angle_alpha   90.00
_cell.angle_beta   90.00
_cell.angle_gamma   90.00
#
_symmetry.space_group_name_H-M   'P 1'
#
loop_
_entity.id
_entity.type
_entity.pdbx_description
1 polymer ?
#
loop_
_entity_poly.entity_id
_entity_poly.type
_entity_poly.pdbx_seq_one_letter_code
_entity_poly.pdbx_strand_id
1 'polypeptide(L)'
;MSNAARTVLFRLLIVGLFVGAYVTLWRPVRNWASAHVMAPLLAEVDTPRARQYTVSGERPRAIEIRPATGSEPLVSMAAPTGLLFVIGSVFLLALYPTRPYWVYLGLYQWGLGGLMLGALAVGVGWAEWGFTVYDLLETDIYRGTSLGLPLLFAWLESRSEHPESKSPPSS
;
A
#
# COMPACT_ATOMS: atom_id res chain seq x y z
N MET A 1 -31.59 -19.32 -11.21
CA MET A 1 -30.89 -18.00 -11.12
C MET A 1 -30.35 -17.66 -12.49
N SER A 2 -30.50 -16.41 -12.95
CA SER A 2 -29.88 -15.96 -14.20
C SER A 2 -28.35 -16.00 -14.08
N ASN A 3 -27.65 -16.14 -15.22
CA ASN A 3 -26.17 -16.10 -15.24
C ASN A 3 -25.62 -14.81 -14.60
N ALA A 4 -26.33 -13.69 -14.76
CA ALA A 4 -25.98 -12.42 -14.12
C ALA A 4 -26.04 -12.49 -12.59
N ALA A 5 -27.10 -13.06 -12.01
CA ALA A 5 -27.25 -13.18 -10.56
C ALA A 5 -26.16 -14.08 -9.94
N ARG A 6 -25.75 -15.14 -10.64
CA ARG A 6 -24.66 -16.02 -10.20
C ARG A 6 -23.31 -15.29 -10.19
N THR A 7 -23.03 -14.50 -11.22
CA THR A 7 -21.79 -13.70 -11.32
C THR A 7 -21.72 -12.65 -10.21
N VAL A 8 -22.81 -11.93 -9.95
CA VAL A 8 -22.87 -10.94 -8.86
C VAL A 8 -22.64 -11.60 -7.50
N LEU A 9 -23.33 -12.71 -7.23
CA LEU A 9 -23.17 -13.44 -5.96
C LEU A 9 -21.73 -13.91 -5.76
N PHE A 10 -21.09 -14.43 -6.81
CA PHE A 10 -19.69 -14.87 -6.76
C PHE A 10 -18.73 -13.71 -6.45
N ARG A 11 -18.92 -12.54 -7.09
CA ARG A 11 -18.10 -11.34 -6.82
C ARG A 11 -18.25 -10.88 -5.37
N LEU A 12 -19.49 -10.84 -4.86
CA LEU A 12 -19.76 -10.47 -3.46
C LEU A 12 -19.11 -11.45 -2.49
N LEU A 13 -19.15 -12.75 -2.77
CA LEU A 13 -18.50 -13.77 -1.94
C LEU A 13 -16.97 -13.60 -1.92
N ILE A 14 -16.33 -13.37 -3.07
CA ILE A 14 -14.88 -13.15 -3.13
C ILE A 14 -14.49 -11.87 -2.39
N VAL A 15 -15.19 -10.77 -2.62
CA VAL A 15 -14.93 -9.50 -1.94
C VAL A 15 -15.12 -9.66 -0.43
N GLY A 16 -16.20 -10.31 0.00
CA GLY A 16 -16.47 -10.59 1.40
C GLY A 16 -15.37 -11.44 2.04
N LEU A 17 -14.93 -12.51 1.36
CA LEU A 17 -13.84 -13.36 1.83
C LEU A 17 -12.51 -12.59 1.92
N PHE A 18 -12.21 -11.76 0.92
CA PHE A 18 -11.01 -10.92 0.91
C PHE A 18 -11.00 -9.93 2.09
N VAL A 19 -12.10 -9.21 2.30
CA VAL A 19 -12.23 -8.26 3.42
C VAL A 19 -12.15 -8.99 4.76
N GLY A 20 -12.82 -10.13 4.88
CA GLY A 20 -12.76 -10.99 6.06
C GLY A 20 -11.33 -11.41 6.38
N ALA A 21 -10.63 -12.01 5.41
CA ALA A 21 -9.23 -12.43 5.54
C ALA A 21 -8.29 -11.26 5.84
N TYR A 22 -8.53 -10.10 5.23
CA TYR A 22 -7.74 -8.89 5.52
C TYR A 22 -7.88 -8.45 6.99
N VAL A 23 -9.11 -8.44 7.52
CA VAL A 23 -9.35 -8.01 8.90
C VAL A 23 -8.82 -9.03 9.91
N THR A 24 -8.99 -10.33 9.64
CA THR A 24 -8.65 -11.39 10.61
C THR A 24 -7.21 -11.84 10.56
N LEU A 25 -6.59 -11.90 9.37
CA LEU A 25 -5.23 -12.40 9.19
C LEU A 25 -4.25 -11.26 9.00
N TRP A 26 -4.56 -10.34 8.08
CA TRP A 26 -3.58 -9.38 7.63
C TRP A 26 -3.39 -8.19 8.57
N ARG A 27 -4.47 -7.68 9.16
CA ARG A 27 -4.42 -6.56 10.12
C ARG A 27 -3.56 -6.90 11.35
N PRO A 28 -3.65 -8.10 11.96
CA PRO A 28 -2.69 -8.53 12.99
C PRO A 28 -1.25 -8.61 12.50
N VAL A 29 -1.02 -9.17 11.31
CA VAL A 29 0.34 -9.27 10.74
C VAL A 29 0.96 -7.88 10.55
N ARG A 30 0.19 -6.88 10.11
CA ARG A 30 0.67 -5.50 10.00
C ARG A 30 1.03 -4.87 11.35
N ASN A 31 0.25 -5.14 12.41
CA ASN A 31 0.60 -4.70 13.76
C ASN A 31 1.92 -5.33 14.21
N TRP A 32 2.05 -6.65 13.98
CA TRP A 32 3.23 -7.38 14.37
C TRP A 32 4.46 -6.88 13.62
N ALA A 33 4.35 -6.68 12.31
CA ALA A 33 5.45 -6.20 11.46
C ALA A 33 5.90 -4.78 11.85
N SER A 34 4.98 -3.86 12.15
CA SER A 34 5.37 -2.51 12.58
C SER A 34 6.16 -2.55 13.89
N ALA A 35 5.69 -3.34 14.87
CA ALA A 35 6.28 -3.40 16.21
C ALA A 35 7.57 -4.25 16.28
N HIS A 36 7.64 -5.36 15.55
CA HIS A 36 8.70 -6.37 15.72
C HIS A 36 9.70 -6.43 14.56
N VAL A 37 9.41 -5.78 13.44
CA VAL A 37 10.31 -5.78 12.28
C VAL A 37 10.75 -4.37 11.97
N MET A 38 9.80 -3.49 11.63
CA MET A 38 10.15 -2.18 11.10
C MET A 38 10.72 -1.23 12.18
N ALA A 39 10.12 -1.19 13.37
CA ALA A 39 10.65 -0.36 14.47
C ALA A 39 12.04 -0.81 14.94
N PRO A 40 12.31 -2.11 15.18
CA PRO A 40 13.65 -2.59 15.48
C PRO A 40 14.68 -2.28 14.38
N LEU A 41 14.33 -2.47 13.10
CA LEU A 41 15.23 -2.15 11.99
C LEU A 41 15.65 -0.68 11.96
N LEU A 42 14.75 0.25 12.31
CA LEU A 42 15.10 1.65 12.44
C LEU A 42 15.90 1.96 13.71
N ALA A 43 15.67 1.22 14.79
CA ALA A 43 16.42 1.36 16.04
C ALA A 43 17.86 0.85 15.93
N GLU A 44 18.16 -0.05 15.00
CA GLU A 44 19.53 -0.53 14.70
C GLU A 44 20.41 0.53 14.01
N VAL A 45 19.84 1.65 13.57
CA VAL A 45 20.60 2.76 12.98
C VAL A 45 21.39 3.48 14.08
N ASP A 46 22.61 3.01 14.35
CA ASP A 46 23.51 3.62 15.34
C ASP A 46 24.42 4.67 14.70
N THR A 47 23.94 5.92 14.68
CA THR A 47 24.75 7.07 14.28
C THR A 47 24.66 8.19 15.33
N PRO A 48 25.61 9.14 15.36
CA PRO A 48 25.53 10.30 16.25
C PRO A 48 24.23 11.09 16.10
N ARG A 49 23.68 11.14 14.88
CA ARG A 49 22.40 11.81 14.58
C ARG A 49 21.21 11.01 15.09
N ALA A 50 21.23 9.68 14.96
CA ALA A 50 20.11 8.82 15.38
C ALA A 50 19.75 9.00 16.87
N ARG A 51 20.74 9.33 17.72
CA ARG A 51 20.53 9.62 19.16
C ARG A 51 19.63 10.82 19.44
N GLN A 52 19.40 11.67 18.44
CA GLN A 52 18.47 12.80 18.53
C GLN A 52 17.01 12.38 18.34
N TYR A 53 16.76 11.10 18.01
CA TYR A 53 15.44 10.57 17.71
C TYR A 53 15.13 9.34 18.57
N THR A 54 13.84 9.12 18.80
CA THR A 54 13.29 7.92 19.42
C THR A 54 12.31 7.29 18.44
N VAL A 55 12.38 5.98 18.29
CA VAL A 55 11.52 5.20 17.39
C VAL A 55 10.60 4.33 18.25
N SER A 56 9.29 4.46 18.07
CA SER A 56 8.30 3.63 18.76
C SER A 56 7.42 2.88 17.77
N GLY A 57 7.28 1.57 17.98
CA GLY A 57 6.32 0.71 17.29
C GLY A 57 5.07 0.41 18.12
N GLU A 58 4.83 1.13 19.23
CA GLU A 58 3.73 0.85 20.17
C GLU A 58 2.36 1.23 19.61
N ARG A 59 2.30 2.11 18.60
CA ARG A 59 1.03 2.42 17.93
C ARG A 59 0.59 1.26 17.05
N PRO A 60 -0.70 0.86 17.09
CA PRO A 60 -1.20 -0.20 16.23
C PRO A 60 -1.02 0.18 14.75
N ARG A 61 -0.25 -0.61 14.00
CA ARG A 61 -0.03 -0.49 12.53
C ARG A 61 0.82 0.70 12.12
N ALA A 62 1.54 1.34 13.03
CA ALA A 62 2.37 2.48 12.69
C ALA A 62 3.66 2.52 13.50
N ILE A 63 4.68 3.15 12.92
CA ILE A 63 5.92 3.52 13.60
C ILE A 63 5.93 5.02 13.74
N GLU A 64 6.33 5.50 14.90
CA GLU A 64 6.53 6.91 15.16
C GLU A 64 8.00 7.21 15.36
N ILE A 65 8.45 8.28 14.73
CA ILE A 65 9.77 8.86 14.95
C ILE A 65 9.55 10.20 15.66
N ARG A 66 10.12 10.35 16.85
CA ARG A 66 10.00 11.54 17.71
C ARG A 66 11.38 12.10 18.00
N PRO A 67 11.57 13.43 18.06
CA PRO A 67 12.78 14.02 18.61
C PRO A 67 12.95 13.60 20.08
N ALA A 68 14.18 13.32 20.52
CA ALA A 68 14.47 12.88 21.88
C ALA A 68 14.08 13.90 22.97
N THR A 69 14.01 15.18 22.60
CA THR A 69 13.64 16.30 23.48
C THR A 69 12.19 16.77 23.29
N GLY A 70 11.44 16.17 22.36
CA GLY A 70 10.10 16.62 21.96
C GLY A 70 9.03 15.56 22.17
N SER A 71 7.82 16.00 22.51
CA SER A 71 6.67 15.10 22.69
C SER A 71 5.88 14.85 21.39
N GLU A 72 6.12 15.63 20.33
CA GLU A 72 5.38 15.50 19.08
C GLU A 72 6.08 14.56 18.08
N PRO A 73 5.33 13.68 17.40
CA PRO A 73 5.89 12.84 16.35
C PRO A 73 6.30 13.70 15.15
N LEU A 74 7.57 13.57 14.74
CA LEU A 74 8.08 14.18 13.53
C LEU A 74 7.51 13.46 12.30
N VAL A 75 7.46 12.13 12.36
CA VAL A 75 6.91 11.29 11.30
C VAL A 75 6.14 10.12 11.91
N SER A 76 5.03 9.76 11.28
CA SER A 76 4.25 8.55 11.59
C SER A 76 4.04 7.74 10.32
N MET A 77 4.76 6.63 10.19
CA MET A 77 4.62 5.72 9.06
C MET A 77 3.65 4.60 9.39
N ALA A 78 2.54 4.52 8.64
CA ALA A 78 1.68 3.34 8.70
C ALA A 78 2.35 2.14 7.98
N ALA A 79 2.19 0.94 8.52
CA ALA A 79 2.63 -0.28 7.84
C ALA A 79 2.02 -0.34 6.43
N PRO A 80 2.71 -0.86 5.41
CA PRO A 80 2.20 -0.93 4.03
C PRO A 80 0.88 -1.72 3.95
N THR A 81 0.19 -1.68 2.81
CA THR A 81 -1.10 -2.40 2.60
C THR A 81 -2.19 -1.98 3.59
N GLY A 82 -2.42 -0.66 3.61
CA GLY A 82 -3.38 0.05 4.45
C GLY A 82 -4.83 0.02 3.96
N LEU A 83 -5.64 0.99 4.42
CA LEU A 83 -7.01 1.16 3.95
C LEU A 83 -7.09 1.33 2.43
N LEU A 84 -6.17 2.10 1.84
CA LEU A 84 -6.12 2.33 0.40
C LEU A 84 -5.88 1.04 -0.40
N PHE A 85 -5.09 0.10 0.14
CA PHE A 85 -4.95 -1.24 -0.46
C PHE A 85 -6.26 -2.01 -0.48
N VAL A 86 -7.02 -1.97 0.63
CA VAL A 86 -8.32 -2.65 0.70
C VAL A 86 -9.27 -2.06 -0.33
N ILE A 87 -9.37 -0.74 -0.39
CA ILE A 87 -10.25 -0.04 -1.34
C ILE A 87 -9.87 -0.41 -2.78
N GLY A 88 -8.58 -0.27 -3.13
CA GLY A 88 -8.09 -0.60 -4.47
C GLY A 88 -8.28 -2.07 -4.83
N SER A 89 -8.01 -2.98 -3.88
CA SER A 89 -8.17 -4.43 -4.09
C SER A 89 -9.62 -4.85 -4.24
N VAL A 90 -10.53 -4.29 -3.45
CA VAL A 90 -11.97 -4.54 -3.58
C VAL A 90 -12.47 -4.08 -4.95
N PHE A 91 -12.03 -2.92 -5.41
CA PHE A 91 -12.36 -2.43 -6.74
C PHE A 91 -11.84 -3.36 -7.84
N LEU A 92 -10.57 -3.77 -7.75
CA LEU A 92 -9.96 -4.71 -8.70
C LEU A 92 -10.63 -6.09 -8.69
N LEU A 93 -11.00 -6.62 -7.52
CA LEU A 93 -11.72 -7.90 -7.39
C LEU A 93 -13.16 -7.80 -7.92
N ALA A 94 -13.82 -6.66 -7.74
CA ALA A 94 -15.17 -6.45 -8.24
C ALA A 94 -15.22 -6.36 -9.77
N LEU A 95 -14.22 -5.72 -10.39
CA LEU A 95 -14.11 -5.60 -11.85
C LEU A 95 -13.49 -6.84 -12.50
N TYR A 96 -12.43 -7.37 -11.91
CA TYR A 96 -11.59 -8.43 -12.47
C TYR A 96 -11.39 -9.60 -11.49
N PRO A 97 -12.46 -10.31 -11.09
CA PRO A 97 -12.40 -11.34 -10.04
C PRO A 97 -11.49 -12.53 -10.37
N THR A 98 -11.20 -12.77 -11.65
CA THR A 98 -10.34 -13.87 -12.12
C THR A 98 -8.88 -13.48 -12.34
N ARG A 99 -8.54 -12.18 -12.25
CA ARG A 99 -7.18 -11.68 -12.45
C ARG A 99 -6.54 -11.34 -11.09
N PRO A 100 -5.27 -11.71 -10.86
CA PRO A 100 -4.59 -11.44 -9.59
C PRO A 100 -4.10 -9.99 -9.46
N TYR A 101 -4.78 -9.00 -10.04
CA TYR A 101 -4.33 -7.60 -10.04
C TYR A 101 -4.16 -7.01 -8.63
N TRP A 102 -4.99 -7.44 -7.68
CA TRP A 102 -4.86 -7.07 -6.27
C TRP A 102 -3.53 -7.56 -5.66
N VAL A 103 -2.96 -8.66 -6.15
CA VAL A 103 -1.65 -9.16 -5.69
C VAL A 103 -0.54 -8.22 -6.16
N TYR A 104 -0.57 -7.78 -7.43
CA TYR A 104 0.40 -6.82 -7.95
C TYR A 104 0.33 -5.48 -7.20
N LEU A 105 -0.88 -5.01 -6.88
CA LEU A 105 -1.07 -3.84 -6.03
C LEU A 105 -0.43 -4.04 -4.65
N GLY A 106 -0.60 -5.22 -4.05
CA GLY A 106 0.01 -5.57 -2.77
C GLY A 106 1.54 -5.56 -2.83
N LEU A 107 2.13 -6.22 -3.82
CA LEU A 107 3.58 -6.25 -4.02
C LEU A 107 4.16 -4.85 -4.25
N TYR A 108 3.50 -4.05 -5.07
CA TYR A 108 3.86 -2.66 -5.32
C TYR A 108 3.89 -1.85 -4.00
N GLN A 109 2.84 -1.96 -3.19
CA GLN A 109 2.79 -1.24 -1.90
C GLN A 109 3.83 -1.74 -0.91
N TRP A 110 4.15 -3.03 -0.91
CA TRP A 110 5.26 -3.57 -0.10
C TRP A 110 6.61 -3.02 -0.53
N GLY A 111 6.89 -2.97 -1.83
CA GLY A 111 8.11 -2.36 -2.36
C GLY A 111 8.21 -0.89 -1.98
N LEU A 112 7.13 -0.14 -2.15
CA LEU A 112 7.07 1.28 -1.78
C LEU A 112 7.24 1.49 -0.26
N GLY A 113 6.64 0.61 0.55
CA GLY A 113 6.85 0.57 1.99
C GLY A 113 8.30 0.33 2.39
N GLY A 114 8.99 -0.57 1.71
CA GLY A 114 10.43 -0.79 1.91
C GLY A 114 11.26 0.46 1.57
N LEU A 115 10.94 1.14 0.46
CA LEU A 115 11.60 2.40 0.08
C LEU A 115 11.37 3.50 1.11
N MET A 116 10.14 3.65 1.60
CA MET A 116 9.80 4.58 2.68
C MET A 116 10.60 4.28 3.94
N LEU A 117 10.67 3.01 4.35
CA LEU A 117 11.46 2.60 5.52
C LEU A 117 12.95 2.93 5.33
N GLY A 118 13.49 2.68 4.14
CA GLY A 118 14.86 3.05 3.80
C GLY A 118 15.09 4.57 3.84
N ALA A 119 14.16 5.37 3.32
CA ALA A 119 14.21 6.82 3.39
C ALA A 119 14.19 7.33 4.84
N LEU A 120 13.37 6.72 5.70
CA LEU A 120 13.36 7.02 7.13
C LEU A 120 14.67 6.64 7.82
N ALA A 121 15.27 5.49 7.49
CA ALA A 121 16.58 5.11 8.00
C ALA A 121 17.64 6.16 7.63
N VAL A 122 17.62 6.66 6.38
CA VAL A 122 18.47 7.77 5.95
C VAL A 122 18.20 9.06 6.75
N GLY A 123 16.93 9.39 6.95
CA GLY A 123 16.47 10.55 7.72
C GLY A 123 17.00 10.57 9.15
N VAL A 124 16.85 9.43 9.83
CA VAL A 124 17.27 9.22 11.22
C VAL A 124 18.80 9.20 11.31
N GLY A 125 19.46 8.45 10.43
CA GLY A 125 20.88 8.14 10.59
C GLY A 125 21.83 9.19 10.02
N TRP A 126 21.50 9.80 8.88
CA TRP A 126 22.52 10.52 8.08
C TRP A 126 22.10 11.91 7.65
N ALA A 127 20.89 12.09 7.11
CA ALA A 127 20.53 13.35 6.45
C ALA A 127 19.03 13.64 6.41
N GLU A 128 18.66 14.90 6.62
CA GLU A 128 17.26 15.37 6.70
C GLU A 128 16.45 15.11 5.43
N TRP A 129 17.11 15.10 4.26
CA TRP A 129 16.43 14.83 3.00
C TRP A 129 15.75 13.46 2.97
N GLY A 130 16.18 12.50 3.81
CA GLY A 130 15.50 11.21 3.96
C GLY A 130 14.04 11.36 4.40
N PHE A 131 13.74 12.32 5.29
CA PHE A 131 12.36 12.63 5.69
C PHE A 131 11.58 13.31 4.55
N THR A 132 12.22 14.16 3.76
CA THR A 132 11.60 14.78 2.57
C THR A 132 11.25 13.73 1.51
N VAL A 133 12.14 12.77 1.27
CA VAL A 133 11.87 11.66 0.34
C VAL A 133 10.76 10.78 0.87
N TYR A 134 10.72 10.49 2.17
CA TYR A 134 9.60 9.79 2.79
C TYR A 134 8.26 10.51 2.54
N ASP A 135 8.20 11.82 2.79
CA ASP A 135 6.96 12.60 2.62
C ASP A 135 6.49 12.63 1.16
N LEU A 136 7.42 12.79 0.21
CA LEU A 136 7.14 12.65 -1.23
C LEU A 136 6.58 11.26 -1.57
N LEU A 137 7.20 10.19 -1.07
CA LEU A 137 6.75 8.83 -1.30
C LEU A 137 5.36 8.58 -0.70
N GLU A 138 5.08 9.13 0.49
CA GLU A 138 3.80 8.92 1.17
C GLU A 138 2.67 9.72 0.52
N THR A 139 2.89 11.02 0.34
CA THR A 139 1.86 11.97 -0.03
C THR A 139 1.54 11.91 -1.51
N ASP A 140 2.57 11.89 -2.37
CA ASP A 140 2.37 11.99 -3.82
C ASP A 140 2.30 10.62 -4.47
N ILE A 141 3.25 9.74 -4.15
CA ILE A 141 3.37 8.45 -4.84
C ILE A 141 2.38 7.45 -4.27
N TYR A 142 2.44 7.12 -2.97
CA TYR A 142 1.62 6.06 -2.38
C TYR A 142 0.13 6.36 -2.46
N ARG A 143 -0.30 7.56 -2.05
CA ARG A 143 -1.72 7.95 -2.12
C ARG A 143 -2.20 8.05 -3.57
N GLY A 144 -1.42 8.70 -4.43
CA GLY A 144 -1.77 8.86 -5.85
C GLY A 144 -1.91 7.53 -6.58
N THR A 145 -0.93 6.63 -6.42
CA THR A 145 -0.91 5.35 -7.14
C THR A 145 -1.88 4.31 -6.56
N SER A 146 -2.17 4.34 -5.25
CA SER A 146 -3.11 3.40 -4.64
C SER A 146 -4.54 3.53 -5.18
N LEU A 147 -4.92 4.71 -5.67
CA LEU A 147 -6.21 4.97 -6.30
C LEU A 147 -6.10 5.07 -7.83
N GLY A 148 -4.99 5.62 -8.32
CA GLY A 148 -4.74 5.80 -9.75
C GLY A 148 -4.51 4.48 -10.50
N LEU A 149 -3.81 3.51 -9.91
CA LEU A 149 -3.52 2.23 -10.58
C LEU A 149 -4.80 1.42 -10.89
N PRO A 150 -5.74 1.22 -9.96
CA PRO A 150 -7.00 0.55 -10.28
C PRO A 150 -7.78 1.22 -11.42
N LEU A 151 -7.80 2.56 -11.45
CA LEU A 151 -8.46 3.32 -12.51
C LEU A 151 -7.73 3.22 -13.84
N LEU A 152 -6.39 3.27 -13.83
CA LEU A 152 -5.56 3.10 -15.01
C LEU A 152 -5.74 1.71 -15.63
N PHE A 153 -5.77 0.65 -14.81
CA PHE A 153 -6.05 -0.70 -15.29
C PHE A 153 -7.45 -0.81 -15.89
N ALA A 154 -8.46 -0.23 -15.23
CA ALA A 154 -9.81 -0.18 -15.79
C ALA A 154 -9.86 0.52 -17.16
N TRP A 155 -9.15 1.63 -17.29
CA TRP A 155 -9.05 2.37 -18.54
C TRP A 155 -8.30 1.62 -19.65
N LEU A 156 -7.13 1.04 -19.34
CA LEU A 156 -6.34 0.28 -20.30
C LEU A 156 -7.12 -0.92 -20.85
N GLU A 157 -7.82 -1.66 -19.98
CA GLU A 157 -8.60 -2.83 -20.40
C GLU A 157 -9.78 -2.42 -21.30
N SER A 158 -10.47 -1.32 -20.98
CA SER A 158 -11.56 -0.80 -21.83
C SER A 158 -11.11 -0.45 -23.26
N ARG A 159 -9.83 -0.11 -23.44
CA ARG A 159 -9.26 0.14 -24.77
C ARG A 159 -8.84 -1.14 -25.49
N SER A 160 -8.40 -2.16 -24.76
CA SER A 160 -8.02 -3.46 -25.36
C SER A 160 -9.21 -4.31 -25.79
N GLU A 161 -10.43 -4.00 -25.36
CA GLU A 161 -11.66 -4.62 -25.86
C GLU A 161 -12.20 -3.95 -27.15
N HIS A 162 -11.53 -2.92 -27.70
CA HIS A 162 -11.89 -2.23 -28.94
C HIS A 162 -10.91 -2.38 -30.15
N PRO A 163 -10.11 -3.46 -30.32
CA PRO A 163 -9.41 -3.69 -31.57
C PRO A 163 -10.36 -4.40 -32.55
N GLU A 164 -10.53 -3.82 -33.75
CA GLU A 164 -11.24 -4.36 -34.93
C GLU A 164 -12.75 -4.05 -35.07
N SER A 165 -13.06 -2.86 -35.63
CA SER A 165 -14.22 -2.69 -36.51
C SER A 165 -13.88 -1.89 -37.78
N LYS A 166 -12.66 -2.07 -38.31
CA LYS A 166 -12.26 -1.46 -39.59
C LYS A 166 -11.55 -2.49 -40.47
N SER A 167 -12.29 -3.48 -40.95
CA SER A 167 -11.99 -4.12 -42.22
C SER A 167 -12.51 -3.19 -43.34
N PRO A 168 -11.67 -2.71 -44.27
CA PRO A 168 -12.16 -1.95 -45.41
C PRO A 168 -13.00 -2.87 -46.32
N PRO A 169 -14.05 -2.35 -46.99
CA PRO A 169 -14.79 -3.14 -47.96
C PRO A 169 -13.86 -3.51 -49.14
N SER A 170 -13.68 -4.80 -49.37
CA SER A 170 -13.05 -5.30 -50.59
C SER A 170 -13.91 -4.90 -51.78
N SER A 171 -13.37 -4.06 -52.66
CA SER A 171 -13.91 -3.72 -53.98
C SER A 171 -13.02 -4.33 -55.05
#